data_AF-A0A5E3XQE7-F1
#
_entry.id   AF-A0A5E3XQE7-F1
#
_cell.length_a   1.000
_cell.length_b   1.000
_cell.length_c   1.000
_cell.angle_alpha   90.00
_cell.angle_beta   90.00
_cell.angle_gamma   90.00
#
_symmetry.space_group_name_H-M   'P 1'
#
loop_
_entity.id
_entity.type
_entity.pdbx_description
1 polymer ?
#
loop_
_entity_poly.entity_id
_entity_poly.type
_entity_poly.pdbx_seq_one_letter_code
_entity_poly.pdbx_strand_id
1 'polypeptide(L)'
;MSDLLILLALVPFAGLVSATPASHMVDDDRDPSSRFHADARDILKDPWKRSDEIIAELQDCLESRYGLPTPISGAVLNNPTIQLLLQERDNDIQMRYDEEMGLLEIKANLVGIRERFAKSYQTIKMFIEADRPKERACTHACTELLADYRVLCEAVELKFEDVSAAQRVARDEMAALARMCLNLGEPARARSSPSSEDVM
;
A
#
# COMPACT_ATOMS: atom_id res chain seq x y z
N MET A 1 34.10 28.66 34.10
CA MET A 1 34.52 27.78 32.97
C MET A 1 33.96 26.37 33.09
N SER A 2 33.68 25.88 34.30
CA SER A 2 33.10 24.55 34.54
C SER A 2 31.62 24.42 34.17
N ASP A 3 30.84 25.51 34.23
CA ASP A 3 29.39 25.44 34.07
C ASP A 3 28.95 25.30 32.60
N LEU A 4 29.71 25.86 31.65
CA LEU A 4 29.41 25.81 30.22
C LEU A 4 29.58 24.40 29.61
N LEU A 5 30.49 23.61 30.17
CA LEU A 5 30.72 22.20 29.76
C LEU A 5 29.65 21.26 30.32
N ILE A 6 29.07 21.57 31.48
CA ILE A 6 27.96 20.80 32.06
C ILE A 6 26.64 21.11 31.32
N LEU A 7 26.49 22.33 30.82
CA LEU A 7 25.29 22.79 30.11
C LEU A 7 25.12 22.17 28.72
N LEU A 8 26.21 21.89 27.98
CA LEU A 8 26.16 21.14 26.71
C LEU A 8 25.77 19.67 26.88
N ALA A 9 26.03 19.08 28.05
CA ALA A 9 25.70 17.69 28.38
C ALA A 9 24.25 17.48 28.83
N LEU A 10 23.47 18.55 29.03
CA LEU A 10 22.11 18.51 29.58
C LEU A 10 21.00 18.71 28.54
N VAL A 11 21.30 18.70 27.24
CA VAL A 11 20.25 18.66 26.21
C VAL A 11 19.56 17.30 26.30
N PRO A 12 18.30 17.21 26.73
CA PRO A 12 17.55 15.98 26.63
C PRO A 12 17.18 15.82 25.14
N PHE A 13 17.92 14.97 24.42
CA PHE A 13 17.56 14.59 23.05
C PHE A 13 16.19 13.86 22.98
N ALA A 14 15.64 13.44 24.11
CA ALA A 14 14.38 12.69 24.22
C ALA A 14 13.08 13.51 24.02
N GLY A 15 13.14 14.75 23.55
CA GLY A 15 11.98 15.65 23.49
C GLY A 15 11.57 16.18 22.10
N LEU A 16 12.20 15.73 21.01
CA LEU A 16 12.00 16.29 19.66
C LEU A 16 10.75 15.79 18.92
N VAL A 17 9.71 15.40 19.66
CA VAL A 17 8.36 15.11 19.12
C VAL A 17 7.30 15.71 20.04
N SER A 18 7.21 17.03 20.10
CA SER A 18 5.94 17.70 20.40
C SER A 18 6.01 19.15 19.96
N ALA A 19 5.28 19.46 18.89
CA ALA A 19 5.08 20.82 18.42
C ALA A 19 4.11 21.55 19.35
N THR A 20 4.51 22.71 19.85
CA THR A 20 3.58 23.75 20.32
C THR A 20 4.09 25.11 19.84
N PRO A 21 3.27 25.92 19.14
CA PRO A 21 3.71 27.22 18.66
C PRO A 21 3.59 28.29 19.76
N ALA A 22 4.56 29.20 19.72
CA ALA A 22 4.72 30.52 20.34
C ALA A 22 3.63 31.04 21.31
N SER A 23 4.08 31.49 22.49
CA SER A 23 3.51 32.67 23.15
C SER A 23 4.63 33.62 23.57
N HIS A 24 4.44 34.86 23.15
CA HIS A 24 5.16 36.11 23.42
C HIS A 24 5.30 36.40 24.93
N MET A 25 6.48 36.88 25.36
CA MET A 25 6.82 37.95 26.35
C MET A 25 8.37 38.02 26.38
N VAL A 26 9.00 39.06 25.82
CA VAL A 26 9.59 40.26 26.48
C VAL A 26 10.48 39.92 27.70
N ASP A 27 11.64 40.59 27.73
CA ASP A 27 12.73 40.63 28.72
C ASP A 27 13.87 39.66 28.44
N ASP A 28 15.03 40.18 27.99
CA ASP A 28 16.23 39.37 27.79
C ASP A 28 17.52 40.13 28.11
N ASP A 29 17.71 40.39 29.40
CA ASP A 29 19.00 40.09 30.05
C ASP A 29 19.21 38.56 30.08
N ARG A 30 19.13 37.89 28.92
CA ARG A 30 19.28 36.43 28.83
C ARG A 30 20.75 36.10 29.03
N ASP A 31 21.01 35.31 30.07
CA ASP A 31 22.29 34.64 30.32
C ASP A 31 22.91 34.18 28.98
N PRO A 32 24.17 34.56 28.67
CA PRO A 32 24.84 34.17 27.42
C PRO A 32 24.78 32.65 27.14
N SER A 33 24.67 31.84 28.20
CA SER A 33 24.39 30.41 28.11
C SER A 33 23.06 30.09 27.39
N SER A 34 21.97 30.74 27.79
CA SER A 34 20.63 30.50 27.22
C SER A 34 20.58 30.85 25.72
N ARG A 35 21.27 31.92 25.33
CA ARG A 35 21.37 32.33 23.92
C ARG A 35 22.11 31.29 23.09
N PHE A 36 23.22 30.74 23.62
CA PHE A 36 23.98 29.70 22.92
C PHE A 36 23.17 28.42 22.74
N HIS A 37 22.37 28.03 23.74
CA HIS A 37 21.47 26.88 23.61
C HIS A 37 20.38 27.05 22.54
N ALA A 38 19.95 28.28 22.26
CA ALA A 38 19.02 28.54 21.16
C ALA A 38 19.74 28.39 19.82
N ASP A 39 20.90 29.04 19.66
CA ASP A 39 21.70 28.98 18.44
C ASP A 39 22.13 27.53 18.10
N ALA A 40 22.57 26.75 19.09
CA ALA A 40 22.94 25.35 18.90
C ALA A 40 21.74 24.48 18.49
N ARG A 41 20.55 24.72 19.05
CA ARG A 41 19.33 24.02 18.64
C ARG A 41 18.93 24.34 17.21
N ASP A 42 19.08 25.59 16.79
CA ASP A 42 18.78 25.99 15.41
C ASP A 42 19.76 25.35 14.42
N ILE A 43 21.05 25.24 14.76
CA ILE A 43 22.05 24.55 13.93
C ILE A 43 21.72 23.04 13.80
N LEU A 44 21.31 22.41 14.90
CA LEU A 44 20.96 20.98 14.97
C LEU A 44 19.56 20.65 14.43
N LYS A 45 18.75 21.66 14.12
CA LYS A 45 17.35 21.49 13.70
C LYS A 45 17.21 20.71 12.40
N ASP A 46 18.17 20.85 11.50
CA ASP A 46 18.19 20.11 10.25
C ASP A 46 18.64 18.66 10.52
N PRO A 47 17.76 17.66 10.38
CA PRO A 47 18.10 16.28 10.64
C PRO A 47 19.03 15.69 9.57
N TRP A 48 19.20 16.33 8.41
CA TRP A 48 20.01 15.80 7.31
C TRP A 48 21.41 16.42 7.20
N LYS A 49 21.66 17.47 7.99
CA LYS A 49 22.97 18.11 8.06
C LYS A 49 24.01 17.13 8.62
N ARG A 50 25.21 17.12 8.05
CA ARG A 50 26.28 16.21 8.48
C ARG A 50 26.98 16.71 9.74
N SER A 51 27.58 15.80 10.50
CA SER A 51 28.29 16.16 11.75
C SER A 51 29.44 17.15 11.53
N ASP A 52 30.17 17.08 10.42
CA ASP A 52 31.23 18.03 10.07
C ASP A 52 30.68 19.43 9.77
N GLU A 53 29.56 19.52 9.07
CA GLU A 53 28.83 20.78 8.81
C GLU A 53 28.31 21.40 10.12
N ILE A 54 27.76 20.58 11.02
CA ILE A 54 27.31 21.01 12.35
C ILE A 54 28.49 21.54 13.18
N ILE A 55 29.62 20.84 13.19
CA ILE A 55 30.82 21.26 13.90
C ILE A 55 31.32 22.60 13.36
N ALA A 56 31.36 22.76 12.03
CA ALA A 56 31.78 24.01 11.40
C ALA A 56 30.87 25.19 11.77
N GLU A 57 29.54 25.01 11.74
CA GLU A 57 28.59 26.06 12.13
C GLU A 57 28.63 26.38 13.62
N LEU A 58 28.77 25.37 14.49
CA LEU A 58 28.95 25.59 15.92
C LEU A 58 30.24 26.34 16.22
N GLN A 59 31.32 26.01 15.50
CA GLN A 59 32.60 26.69 15.64
C GLN A 59 32.50 28.15 15.20
N ASP A 60 31.92 28.42 14.03
CA ASP A 60 31.69 29.78 13.54
C ASP A 60 30.80 30.59 14.50
N CYS A 61 29.77 29.96 15.07
CA CYS A 61 28.90 30.59 16.06
C CYS A 61 29.68 30.98 17.33
N LEU A 62 30.48 30.06 17.88
CA LEU A 62 31.31 30.30 19.07
C LEU A 62 32.35 31.40 18.84
N GLU A 63 32.96 31.46 17.66
CA GLU A 63 33.96 32.46 17.30
C GLU A 63 33.32 33.83 17.04
N SER A 64 32.33 33.90 16.14
CA SER A 64 31.76 35.16 15.64
C SER A 64 30.81 35.84 16.62
N ARG A 65 29.99 35.08 17.36
CA ARG A 65 28.93 35.64 18.23
C ARG A 65 29.30 35.66 19.71
N TYR A 66 30.20 34.79 20.12
CA TYR A 66 30.60 34.63 21.52
C TYR A 66 32.08 34.96 21.78
N GLY A 67 32.86 35.22 20.71
CA GLY A 67 34.25 35.66 20.83
C GLY A 67 35.20 34.61 21.38
N LEU A 68 34.84 33.32 21.32
CA LEU A 68 35.74 32.25 21.74
C LEU A 68 36.85 32.08 20.70
N PRO A 69 38.14 32.10 21.10
CA PRO A 69 39.24 31.81 20.19
C PRO A 69 39.17 30.39 19.63
N THR A 70 39.56 30.22 18.36
CA THR A 70 39.60 28.93 17.63
C THR A 70 40.20 27.75 18.41
N PRO A 71 41.31 27.88 19.15
CA PRO A 71 41.86 26.77 19.92
C PRO A 71 40.93 26.30 21.05
N ILE A 72 40.14 27.21 21.62
CA ILE A 72 39.22 26.93 22.72
C ILE A 72 37.90 26.37 22.18
N SER A 73 37.34 26.97 21.13
CA SER A 73 36.14 26.44 20.47
C SER A 73 36.38 25.02 19.93
N GLY A 74 37.54 24.79 19.30
CA GLY A 74 37.95 23.47 18.84
C GLY A 74 38.11 22.46 19.98
N ALA A 75 38.66 22.86 21.13
CA ALA A 75 38.76 21.97 22.29
C ALA A 75 37.39 21.60 22.88
N VAL A 76 36.44 22.53 22.88
CA VAL A 76 35.06 22.29 23.31
C VAL A 76 34.38 21.30 22.36
N LEU A 77 34.43 21.53 21.05
CA LEU A 77 33.75 20.67 20.07
C LEU A 77 34.38 19.27 19.97
N ASN A 78 35.68 19.14 20.24
CA ASN A 78 36.36 17.85 20.33
C ASN A 78 36.15 17.14 21.68
N ASN A 79 35.27 17.64 22.55
CA ASN A 79 34.90 16.94 23.77
C ASN A 79 34.31 15.56 23.43
N PRO A 80 34.79 14.45 24.04
CA PRO A 80 34.30 13.10 23.74
C PRO A 80 32.78 12.93 23.86
N THR A 81 32.15 13.63 24.80
CA THR A 81 30.70 13.57 24.99
C THR A 81 29.95 14.21 23.82
N ILE A 82 30.45 15.33 23.28
CA ILE A 82 29.84 16.00 22.12
C ILE A 82 30.03 15.15 20.86
N GLN A 83 31.22 14.57 20.69
CA GLN A 83 31.50 13.66 19.58
C GLN A 83 30.62 12.41 19.62
N LEU A 84 30.39 11.83 20.81
CA LEU A 84 29.49 10.70 20.98
C LEU A 84 28.04 11.05 20.59
N LEU A 85 27.54 12.22 21.03
CA LEU A 85 26.18 12.67 20.69
C LEU A 85 25.99 12.90 19.18
N LEU A 86 27.00 13.46 18.51
CA LEU A 86 26.98 13.61 17.06
C LEU A 86 26.99 12.25 16.34
N GLN A 87 27.78 11.31 16.84
CA GLN A 87 27.81 9.94 16.32
C GLN A 87 26.48 9.21 16.52
N GLU A 88 25.85 9.33 17.69
CA GLU A 88 24.52 8.77 17.97
C GLU A 88 23.47 9.36 17.02
N ARG A 89 23.49 10.68 16.80
CA ARG A 89 22.64 11.34 15.82
C ARG A 89 22.84 10.79 14.40
N ASP A 90 24.09 10.63 13.96
CA ASP A 90 24.38 10.11 12.62
C ASP A 90 23.89 8.66 12.46
N ASN A 91 24.00 7.83 13.51
CA ASN A 91 23.43 6.49 13.52
C ASN A 91 21.89 6.53 13.42
N ASP A 92 21.23 7.41 14.16
CA ASP A 92 19.77 7.56 14.11
C ASP A 92 19.28 8.01 12.72
N ILE A 93 20.01 8.92 12.08
CA ILE A 93 19.71 9.37 10.71
C ILE A 93 19.88 8.21 9.72
N GLN A 94 20.96 7.43 9.87
CA GLN A 94 21.19 6.27 9.02
C GLN A 94 20.07 5.24 9.18
N MET A 95 19.65 4.94 10.41
CA MET A 95 18.54 4.02 10.66
C MET A 95 17.23 4.51 10.01
N ARG A 96 16.89 5.80 10.14
CA ARG A 96 15.71 6.38 9.49
C ARG A 96 15.78 6.29 7.98
N TYR A 97 16.95 6.57 7.41
CA TYR A 97 17.18 6.44 5.98
C TYR A 97 16.96 5.00 5.52
N ASP A 98 17.52 4.02 6.22
CA ASP A 98 17.38 2.61 5.89
C ASP A 98 15.92 2.14 6.00
N GLU A 99 15.18 2.59 7.02
CA GLU A 99 13.75 2.32 7.17
C GLU A 99 12.93 2.92 6.02
N GLU A 100 13.15 4.19 5.66
CA GLU A 100 12.46 4.86 4.56
C GLU A 100 12.75 4.17 3.22
N MET A 101 14.00 3.79 2.97
CA MET A 101 14.39 3.05 1.78
C MET A 101 13.74 1.66 1.72
N GLY A 102 13.66 0.96 2.86
CA GLY A 102 12.93 -0.33 2.96
C GLY A 102 11.44 -0.18 2.65
N LEU A 103 10.79 0.88 3.12
CA LEU A 103 9.39 1.17 2.80
C LEU A 103 9.19 1.47 1.30
N LEU A 104 10.13 2.19 0.69
CA LEU A 104 10.10 2.45 -0.76
C LEU A 104 10.23 1.16 -1.57
N GLU A 105 11.09 0.24 -1.15
CA GLU A 105 11.24 -1.08 -1.79
C GLU A 105 9.93 -1.89 -1.70
N ILE A 106 9.31 -1.96 -0.51
CA ILE A 106 8.01 -2.63 -0.33
C ILE A 106 6.95 -2.00 -1.25
N LYS A 107 6.91 -0.68 -1.34
CA LYS A 107 5.96 0.04 -2.21
C LYS A 107 6.19 -0.29 -3.68
N ALA A 108 7.43 -0.35 -4.13
CA ALA A 108 7.78 -0.74 -5.50
C ALA A 108 7.32 -2.19 -5.79
N ASN A 109 7.53 -3.10 -4.84
CA ASN A 109 7.06 -4.49 -4.96
C ASN A 109 5.54 -4.60 -5.06
N LEU A 110 4.80 -3.81 -4.26
CA LEU A 110 3.34 -3.76 -4.32
C LEU A 110 2.82 -3.24 -5.66
N VAL A 111 3.49 -2.25 -6.26
CA VAL A 111 3.16 -1.77 -7.62
C VAL A 111 3.34 -2.90 -8.62
N GLY A 112 4.46 -3.63 -8.57
CA GLY A 112 4.69 -4.79 -9.44
C GLY A 112 3.63 -5.90 -9.29
N ILE A 113 3.15 -6.15 -8.07
CA ILE A 113 2.04 -7.10 -7.83
C ILE A 113 0.74 -6.60 -8.46
N ARG A 114 0.39 -5.32 -8.27
CA ARG A 114 -0.82 -4.72 -8.85
C ARG A 114 -0.83 -4.79 -10.37
N GLU A 115 0.30 -4.53 -11.01
CA GLU A 115 0.43 -4.64 -12.47
C GLU A 115 0.24 -6.08 -12.96
N ARG A 116 0.84 -7.06 -12.26
CA ARG A 116 0.62 -8.49 -12.57
C ARG A 116 -0.85 -8.87 -12.43
N PHE A 117 -1.50 -8.41 -11.37
CA PHE A 117 -2.92 -8.67 -11.16
C PHE A 117 -3.79 -8.02 -12.24
N ALA A 118 -3.49 -6.78 -12.63
CA ALA A 118 -4.19 -6.09 -13.72
C ALA A 118 -4.06 -6.84 -15.04
N LYS A 119 -2.86 -7.35 -15.38
CA LYS A 119 -2.64 -8.19 -16.57
C LYS A 119 -3.45 -9.48 -16.51
N SER A 120 -3.43 -10.19 -15.38
CA SER A 120 -4.22 -11.42 -15.21
C SER A 120 -5.71 -11.16 -15.33
N TYR A 121 -6.23 -10.10 -14.70
CA TYR A 121 -7.64 -9.70 -14.80
C TYR A 121 -8.03 -9.39 -16.25
N GLN A 122 -7.18 -8.69 -16.99
CA GLN A 122 -7.44 -8.38 -18.39
C GLN A 122 -7.44 -9.64 -19.27
N THR A 123 -6.52 -10.58 -19.01
CA THR A 123 -6.52 -11.89 -19.68
C THR A 123 -7.81 -12.67 -19.42
N ILE A 124 -8.25 -12.75 -18.15
CA ILE A 124 -9.51 -13.41 -17.79
C ILE A 124 -10.70 -12.74 -18.50
N LYS A 125 -10.73 -11.41 -18.52
CA LYS A 125 -11.77 -10.64 -19.22
C LYS A 125 -11.83 -10.98 -20.70
N MET A 126 -10.67 -11.07 -21.38
CA MET A 126 -10.62 -11.45 -22.79
C MET A 126 -11.15 -12.87 -23.02
N PHE A 127 -10.81 -13.85 -22.17
CA PHE A 127 -11.35 -15.21 -22.27
C PHE A 127 -12.87 -15.23 -22.12
N ILE A 128 -13.41 -14.53 -21.10
CA ILE A 128 -14.85 -14.42 -20.89
C ILE A 128 -15.54 -13.78 -22.11
N GLU A 129 -14.97 -12.71 -22.66
CA GLU A 129 -15.51 -12.03 -23.83
C GLU A 129 -15.45 -12.89 -25.10
N ALA A 130 -14.43 -13.72 -25.25
CA ALA A 130 -14.28 -14.66 -26.36
C ALA A 130 -15.26 -15.85 -26.29
N ASP A 131 -15.64 -16.29 -25.08
CA ASP A 131 -16.57 -17.40 -24.91
C ASP A 131 -18.05 -16.99 -24.90
N ARG A 132 -18.37 -15.74 -24.54
CA ARG A 132 -19.73 -15.18 -24.64
C ARG A 132 -20.46 -15.44 -25.98
N PRO A 133 -19.86 -15.23 -27.17
CA PRO A 133 -20.54 -15.52 -28.42
C PRO A 133 -20.81 -17.02 -28.62
N LYS A 134 -19.92 -17.91 -28.14
CA LYS A 134 -20.13 -19.37 -28.21
C LYS A 134 -21.27 -19.79 -27.29
N GLU A 135 -21.33 -19.24 -26.08
CA GLU A 135 -22.43 -19.47 -25.15
C GLU A 135 -23.76 -19.04 -25.77
N ARG A 136 -23.82 -17.82 -26.35
CA ARG A 136 -25.02 -17.32 -27.05
C ARG A 136 -25.42 -18.20 -28.23
N ALA A 137 -24.45 -18.64 -29.03
CA ALA A 137 -24.71 -19.53 -30.17
C ALA A 137 -25.26 -20.89 -29.72
N CYS A 138 -24.70 -21.46 -28.65
CA CYS A 138 -25.19 -22.70 -28.05
C CYS A 138 -26.61 -22.53 -27.50
N THR A 139 -26.87 -21.47 -26.73
CA THR A 139 -28.22 -21.17 -26.23
C THR A 139 -29.21 -21.02 -27.37
N HIS A 140 -28.85 -20.29 -28.43
CA HIS A 140 -29.70 -20.10 -29.59
C HIS A 140 -30.03 -21.43 -30.29
N ALA A 141 -29.01 -22.25 -30.57
CA ALA A 141 -29.21 -23.56 -31.18
C ALA A 141 -30.08 -24.49 -30.31
N CYS A 142 -29.89 -24.49 -28.99
CA CYS A 142 -30.75 -25.23 -28.06
C CYS A 142 -32.19 -24.72 -28.09
N THR A 143 -32.42 -23.40 -28.18
CA THR A 143 -33.78 -22.85 -28.27
C THR A 143 -34.47 -23.19 -29.59
N GLU A 144 -33.74 -23.20 -30.71
CA GLU A 144 -34.27 -23.62 -32.02
C GLU A 144 -34.65 -25.10 -32.00
N LEU A 145 -33.77 -25.98 -31.51
CA LEU A 145 -34.05 -27.41 -31.39
C LEU A 145 -35.27 -27.70 -30.50
N LEU A 146 -35.42 -26.98 -29.39
CA LEU A 146 -36.60 -27.12 -28.52
C LEU A 146 -37.89 -26.64 -29.20
N ALA A 147 -37.82 -25.59 -30.01
CA ALA A 147 -38.96 -25.10 -30.78
C ALA A 147 -39.38 -26.10 -31.86
N ASP A 148 -38.41 -26.62 -32.63
CA ASP A 148 -38.65 -27.64 -33.65
C ASP A 148 -39.24 -28.92 -33.05
N TYR A 149 -38.70 -29.36 -31.90
CA TYR A 149 -39.22 -30.50 -31.17
C TYR A 149 -40.69 -30.30 -30.77
N ARG A 150 -41.04 -29.11 -30.27
CA ARG A 150 -42.42 -28.78 -29.89
C ARG A 150 -43.37 -28.84 -31.09
N VAL A 151 -42.98 -28.27 -32.22
CA VAL A 151 -43.77 -28.32 -33.47
C VAL A 151 -43.95 -29.77 -33.93
N LEU A 152 -42.91 -30.61 -33.85
CA LEU A 152 -43.01 -32.03 -34.18
C LEU A 152 -43.96 -32.78 -33.25
N CYS A 153 -43.91 -32.53 -31.93
CA CYS A 153 -44.86 -33.12 -30.98
C CYS A 153 -46.29 -32.74 -31.33
N GLU A 154 -46.57 -31.46 -31.54
CA GLU A 154 -47.91 -30.96 -31.92
C GLU A 154 -48.38 -31.57 -33.26
N ALA A 155 -47.50 -31.69 -34.25
CA ALA A 155 -47.81 -32.30 -35.55
C ALA A 155 -48.07 -33.81 -35.49
N VAL A 156 -47.38 -34.53 -34.60
CA VAL A 156 -47.59 -35.97 -34.38
C VAL A 156 -48.88 -36.21 -33.60
N GLU A 157 -49.17 -35.41 -32.58
CA GLU A 157 -50.43 -35.46 -31.81
C GLU A 157 -51.65 -35.20 -32.71
N LEU A 158 -51.52 -34.35 -33.73
CA LEU A 158 -52.57 -34.07 -34.71
C LEU A 158 -52.77 -35.16 -35.78
N LYS A 159 -51.82 -36.09 -35.98
CA LYS A 159 -51.83 -37.05 -37.11
C LYS A 159 -51.91 -38.53 -36.73
N PHE A 160 -51.64 -38.91 -35.49
CA PHE A 160 -51.58 -40.33 -35.12
C PHE A 160 -52.27 -40.60 -33.78
N GLU A 161 -53.50 -41.10 -33.83
CA GLU A 161 -54.13 -41.82 -32.71
C GLU A 161 -53.47 -43.21 -32.49
N ASP A 162 -52.69 -43.71 -33.45
CA ASP A 162 -51.94 -44.98 -33.35
C ASP A 162 -50.43 -44.79 -33.64
N VAL A 163 -49.67 -44.34 -32.63
CA VAL A 163 -48.21 -44.25 -32.70
C VAL A 163 -47.57 -45.60 -32.32
N SER A 164 -46.73 -46.14 -33.20
CA SER A 164 -46.01 -47.41 -32.97
C SER A 164 -45.01 -47.32 -31.81
N ALA A 165 -44.69 -48.45 -31.17
CA ALA A 165 -43.82 -48.50 -29.97
C ALA A 165 -42.44 -47.87 -30.21
N ALA A 166 -41.85 -48.01 -31.40
CA ALA A 166 -40.55 -47.43 -31.74
C ALA A 166 -40.59 -45.89 -31.81
N GLN A 167 -41.70 -45.31 -32.26
CA GLN A 167 -41.88 -43.85 -32.28
C GLN A 167 -42.11 -43.29 -30.87
N ARG A 168 -42.72 -44.06 -29.96
CA ARG A 168 -42.82 -43.68 -28.54
C ARG A 168 -41.46 -43.66 -27.87
N VAL A 169 -40.62 -44.67 -28.13
CA VAL A 169 -39.23 -44.72 -27.61
C VAL A 169 -38.41 -43.53 -28.12
N ALA A 170 -38.47 -43.23 -29.43
CA ALA A 170 -37.78 -42.07 -30.00
C ALA A 170 -38.28 -40.73 -29.41
N ARG A 171 -39.60 -40.63 -29.13
CA ARG A 171 -40.18 -39.47 -28.42
C ARG A 171 -39.65 -39.35 -27.00
N ASP A 172 -39.59 -40.45 -26.27
CA ASP A 172 -39.17 -40.45 -24.86
C ASP A 172 -37.66 -40.17 -24.70
N GLU A 173 -36.83 -40.64 -25.65
CA GLU A 173 -35.40 -40.33 -25.73
C GLU A 173 -35.17 -38.84 -26.06
N MET A 174 -35.90 -38.29 -27.03
CA MET A 174 -35.82 -36.86 -27.32
C MET A 174 -36.37 -36.00 -26.17
N ALA A 175 -37.44 -36.43 -25.50
CA ALA A 175 -37.95 -35.75 -24.31
C ALA A 175 -36.95 -35.82 -23.14
N ALA A 176 -36.21 -36.93 -23.00
CA ALA A 176 -35.16 -37.06 -22.00
C ALA A 176 -33.97 -36.14 -22.29
N LEU A 177 -33.53 -36.05 -23.55
CA LEU A 177 -32.50 -35.11 -23.99
C LEU A 177 -32.95 -33.66 -23.79
N ALA A 178 -34.18 -33.30 -24.17
CA ALA A 178 -34.74 -31.97 -23.96
C ALA A 178 -34.82 -31.59 -22.46
N ARG A 179 -35.24 -32.53 -21.60
CA ARG A 179 -35.21 -32.33 -20.12
C ARG A 179 -33.79 -32.16 -19.60
N MET A 180 -32.82 -32.88 -20.14
CA MET A 180 -31.41 -32.73 -19.78
C MET A 180 -30.86 -31.36 -20.19
N CYS A 181 -31.20 -30.90 -21.40
CA CYS A 181 -30.86 -29.56 -21.89
C CYS A 181 -31.57 -28.44 -21.09
N LEU A 182 -32.80 -28.64 -20.62
CA LEU A 182 -33.51 -27.71 -19.74
C LEU A 182 -32.87 -27.67 -18.34
N ASN A 183 -32.48 -28.81 -17.78
CA ASN A 183 -31.81 -28.89 -16.47
C ASN A 183 -30.37 -28.35 -16.50
N LEU A 184 -29.68 -28.44 -17.65
CA LEU A 184 -28.36 -27.84 -17.88
C LEU A 184 -28.45 -26.36 -18.32
N GLY A 185 -29.60 -25.96 -18.85
CA GLY A 185 -29.90 -24.62 -19.35
C GLY A 185 -30.48 -23.67 -18.31
N GLU A 186 -30.81 -24.14 -17.10
CA GLU A 186 -30.82 -23.25 -15.94
C GLU A 186 -29.38 -22.77 -15.74
N PRO A 187 -29.10 -21.47 -15.92
CA PRO A 187 -27.75 -20.98 -15.74
C PRO A 187 -27.31 -21.36 -14.33
N ALA A 188 -26.14 -21.97 -14.21
CA ALA A 188 -25.45 -22.22 -12.94
C ALA A 188 -25.16 -20.93 -12.11
N ARG A 189 -25.83 -19.81 -12.41
CA ARG A 189 -25.92 -18.61 -11.60
C ARG A 189 -26.59 -18.83 -10.24
N ALA A 190 -27.35 -19.91 -10.04
CA ALA A 190 -27.94 -20.21 -8.73
C ALA A 190 -27.04 -21.04 -7.80
N ARG A 191 -25.88 -21.57 -8.26
CA ARG A 191 -25.07 -22.52 -7.48
C ARG A 191 -23.67 -22.06 -7.07
N SER A 192 -23.29 -20.80 -7.34
CA SER A 192 -21.98 -20.29 -6.91
C SER A 192 -22.01 -18.79 -6.63
N SER A 193 -22.76 -18.40 -5.59
CA SER A 193 -22.29 -17.32 -4.72
C SER A 193 -21.80 -18.00 -3.45
N PRO A 194 -20.48 -18.11 -3.19
CA PRO A 194 -20.05 -18.39 -1.83
C PRO A 194 -20.60 -17.25 -0.96
N SER A 195 -21.44 -17.58 0.02
CA SER A 195 -21.78 -16.61 1.05
C SER A 195 -20.48 -16.17 1.69
N SER A 196 -20.37 -14.87 1.95
CA SER A 196 -19.25 -14.21 2.61
C SER A 196 -19.04 -14.63 4.07
N GLU A 197 -19.50 -15.83 4.47
CA GLU A 197 -19.38 -16.39 5.81
C GLU A 197 -18.26 -17.43 5.93
N ASP A 198 -17.67 -17.92 4.82
CA ASP A 198 -16.54 -18.87 4.87
C ASP A 198 -15.15 -18.20 4.77
N VAL A 199 -15.08 -16.88 4.99
CA VAL A 199 -13.81 -16.15 5.16
C VAL A 199 -13.87 -15.37 6.47
N MET A 200 -13.86 -16.09 7.59
CA MET A 200 -13.32 -15.62 8.87
C MET A 200 -12.64 -16.77 9.60
#